data_AF-A0AA90PG18-F1
#
_entry.id   AF-A0AA90PG18-F1
#
_cell.length_a   1.000
_cell.length_b   1.000
_cell.length_c   1.000
_cell.angle_alpha   90.00
_cell.angle_beta   90.00
_cell.angle_gamma   90.00
#
_symmetry.space_group_name_H-M   'P 1'
#
loop_
_entity.id
_entity.type
_entity.pdbx_description
1 polymer ?
#
loop_
_entity_poly.entity_id
_entity_poly.type
_entity_poly.pdbx_seq_one_letter_code
_entity_poly.pdbx_strand_id
1 'polypeptide(L)' 'MILLKVDDRKFGKSNIKYSVVDKETNKLIISGVFKEFGQASDKYYELKDEYGSSNVKMILK' A
#
# COMPACT_ATOMS: atom_id res chain seq x y z
N MET A 1 2.30 13.49 -1.78
CA MET A 1 2.55 12.22 -2.56
C MET A 1 2.35 11.03 -1.64
N ILE A 2 1.65 9.98 -2.04
CA ILE A 2 1.29 8.83 -1.21
C ILE A 2 2.20 7.62 -1.44
N LEU A 3 2.59 6.94 -0.36
CA LEU A 3 3.35 5.69 -0.40
C LEU A 3 2.52 4.55 0.17
N LEU A 4 2.20 3.57 -0.67
CA LEU A 4 1.62 2.29 -0.24
C LEU A 4 2.77 1.33 0.08
N LYS A 5 3.07 1.17 1.37
CA LYS A 5 4.04 0.19 1.86
C LYS A 5 3.34 -1.14 2.09
N VAL A 6 3.87 -2.20 1.51
CA VAL A 6 3.34 -3.56 1.60
C VAL A 6 4.48 -4.45 2.09
N ASP A 7 4.30 -5.05 3.26
CA ASP A 7 5.26 -5.91 3.95
C ASP A 7 4.72 -7.35 3.83
N ASP A 8 5.36 -8.11 2.93
CA ASP A 8 4.98 -9.48 2.56
C ASP A 8 6.03 -10.47 3.08
N ARG A 9 6.20 -10.51 4.40
CA ARG A 9 7.19 -11.39 5.05
C ARG A 9 6.98 -12.89 4.82
N LYS A 10 5.80 -13.29 4.31
CA LYS A 10 5.43 -14.69 4.08
C LYS A 10 5.36 -15.06 2.60
N PHE A 11 5.88 -14.24 1.69
CA PHE A 11 5.89 -14.54 0.25
C PHE A 11 4.50 -14.94 -0.27
N GLY A 12 3.48 -14.12 0.03
CA GLY A 12 2.11 -14.30 -0.42
C GLY A 12 1.25 -15.26 0.41
N LYS A 13 1.78 -15.89 1.47
CA LYS A 13 1.00 -16.78 2.36
C LYS A 13 0.41 -16.04 3.55
N SER A 14 -0.65 -15.28 3.28
CA SER A 14 -1.54 -14.63 4.26
C SER A 14 -0.88 -13.63 5.22
N ASN A 15 -1.67 -12.66 5.70
CA ASN A 15 -1.22 -11.66 6.67
C ASN A 15 -0.23 -10.61 6.14
N ILE A 16 -0.43 -10.16 4.90
CA ILE A 16 0.38 -9.14 4.24
C ILE A 16 0.05 -7.79 4.88
N LYS A 17 1.00 -7.17 5.57
CA LYS A 17 0.73 -5.89 6.22
C LYS A 17 0.84 -4.78 5.19
N TYR A 18 -0.07 -3.82 5.23
CA TYR A 18 0.03 -2.63 4.42
C TYR A 18 -0.09 -1.36 5.24
N SER A 19 0.53 -0.30 4.76
CA SER A 19 0.48 1.02 5.36
C SER A 19 0.59 2.06 4.26
N VAL A 20 -0.43 2.90 4.17
CA VAL A 20 -0.47 4.07 3.32
C VAL A 20 0.00 5.25 4.15
N VAL A 21 1.09 5.86 3.73
CA VAL A 21 1.64 7.07 4.37
C VAL A 21 1.70 8.20 3.37
N ASP A 22 1.46 9.42 3.85
CA ASP A 22 1.80 10.60 3.07
C ASP A 22 3.32 10.80 3.11
N LYS A 23 3.96 10.95 1.95
CA LYS A 23 5.41 11.10 1.80
C LYS A 23 5.91 12.43 2.36
N GLU A 24 5.11 13.48 2.27
CA GLU A 24 5.53 14.84 2.64
C GLU A 24 5.51 15.02 4.15
N THR A 25 4.46 14.53 4.80
CA THR A 25 4.27 14.65 6.26
C THR A 25 4.70 13.39 7.01
N ASN A 26 5.02 12.30 6.30
CA ASN A 26 5.27 10.96 6.85
C ASN A 26 4.14 10.45 7.76
N LYS A 27 2.93 11.03 7.64
CA LYS A 27 1.77 10.63 8.43
C LYS A 27 1.19 9.33 7.91
N LEU A 28 0.87 8.44 8.83
CA LEU A 28 0.04 7.28 8.55
C LEU A 28 -1.38 7.74 8.22
N ILE A 29 -1.87 7.38 7.04
CA ILE A 29 -3.24 7.65 6.61
C ILE A 29 -4.10 6.43 6.92
N ILE A 30 -3.67 5.26 6.45
CA ILE A 30 -4.36 4.00 6.68
C ILE A 30 -3.34 2.88 6.81
N SER A 31 -3.63 1.91 7.68
CA SER A 31 -2.87 0.68 7.79
C SER A 31 -3.82 -0.48 7.98
N GLY A 32 -3.42 -1.65 7.50
CA GLY A 32 -4.18 -2.86 7.71
C GLY A 32 -3.41 -4.09 7.31
N VAL A 33 -4.14 -5.18 7.17
CA VAL A 33 -3.60 -6.48 6.79
C VAL A 33 -4.44 -7.01 5.63
N PHE A 34 -3.80 -7.30 4.52
CA PHE A 34 -4.37 -8.04 3.42
C PHE A 34 -4.24 -9.54 3.67
N LYS A 35 -5.27 -10.28 3.28
CA LYS A 35 -5.24 -11.74 3.27
C LYS A 35 -4.40 -12.25 2.10
N GLU A 36 -4.36 -11.53 0.99
CA GLU A 36 -3.71 -11.98 -0.24
C GLU A 36 -3.04 -10.82 -0.98
N PHE A 37 -1.99 -11.11 -1.75
CA PHE A 37 -1.22 -10.08 -2.47
C PHE A 37 -2.05 -9.36 -3.54
N GLY A 38 -3.03 -10.04 -4.13
CA GLY A 38 -3.96 -9.43 -5.09
C GLY A 38 -4.67 -8.19 -4.53
N GLN A 39 -5.00 -8.18 -3.24
CA GLN A 39 -5.63 -7.02 -2.60
C GLN A 39 -4.69 -5.81 -2.50
N ALA A 40 -3.37 -6.05 -2.42
CA ALA A 40 -2.39 -4.97 -2.41
C ALA A 40 -2.29 -4.28 -3.78
N SER A 41 -2.35 -5.06 -4.87
CA SER A 41 -2.45 -4.53 -6.23
C SER A 41 -3.76 -3.75 -6.42
N ASP A 42 -4.88 -4.33 -6.01
CA ASP A 42 -6.19 -3.66 -6.10
C ASP A 42 -6.16 -2.31 -5.37
N LYS A 43 -5.63 -2.31 -4.13
CA LYS A 43 -5.48 -1.08 -3.35
C LYS A 43 -4.56 -0.05 -4.00
N TYR A 44 -3.49 -0.50 -4.65
CA TYR A 44 -2.60 0.38 -5.38
C TYR A 44 -3.31 1.09 -6.53
N TYR A 45 -4.16 0.38 -7.29
CA TYR A 45 -4.94 0.98 -8.36
C TYR A 45 -6.03 1.90 -7.83
N GLU A 46 -6.74 1.55 -6.75
CA GLU A 46 -7.69 2.45 -6.09
C GLU A 46 -7.02 3.77 -5.67
N LEU A 47 -5.86 3.70 -5.03
CA LEU A 47 -5.12 4.90 -4.62
C LEU A 47 -4.68 5.73 -5.82
N LYS A 48 -4.30 5.08 -6.92
CA LYS A 48 -3.92 5.78 -8.16
C LYS A 48 -5.09 6.52 -8.80
N ASP A 49 -6.30 5.98 -8.68
CA ASP A 49 -7.52 6.62 -9.14
C ASP A 49 -7.86 7.83 -8.24
N GLU A 50 -7.81 7.66 -6.92
CA GLU A 50 -8.16 8.70 -5.94
C GLU A 50 -7.15 9.86 -5.87
N TYR A 51 -5.84 9.56 -5.84
CA TYR A 51 -4.77 10.55 -5.65
C TYR A 51 -4.02 10.90 -6.95
N GLY A 52 -4.27 10.18 -8.04
CA GLY A 52 -3.56 10.30 -9.30
C GLY A 52 -2.32 9.40 -9.39
N SER A 53 -2.13 8.76 -10.56
CA SER A 53 -1.07 7.76 -10.78
C SER A 53 0.36 8.24 -10.49
N SER A 54 0.65 9.51 -10.74
CA SER A 54 1.97 10.12 -10.47
C SER A 54 2.24 10.34 -8.99
N ASN A 55 1.19 10.33 -8.16
CA ASN A 55 1.26 10.62 -6.74
C ASN A 55 1.30 9.35 -5.89
N VAL A 56 1.21 8.14 -6.47
CA VAL A 56 1.16 6.90 -5.70
C VAL A 56 2.33 5.98 -6.05
N LYS A 57 3.08 5.58 -5.03
CA LYS A 57 4.18 4.61 -5.17
C LYS A 57 3.97 3.42 -4.26
N MET A 58 4.01 2.23 -4.85
CA MET A 58 4.02 0.97 -4.10
C MET A 58 5.45 0.66 -3.67
N ILE A 59 5.64 0.34 -2.40
CA ILE A 59 6.90 -0.10 -1.82
C ILE A 59 6.66 -1.49 -1.26
N LEU A 60 7.31 -2.49 -1.86
CA LEU A 60 7.29 -3.87 -1.40
C LEU A 60 8.49 -4.10 -0.48
N LYS A 61 8.26 -4.69 0.69
CA LYS A 61 9.27 -4.98 1.71
C LYS A 61 9.21 -6.42 2.19
#